data_AF-A0ABD0Q034-F1
#
_entry.id   AF-A0ABD0Q034-F1
#
_cell.length_a   1.000
_cell.length_b   1.000
_cell.length_c   1.000
_cell.angle_alpha   90.00
_cell.angle_beta   90.00
_cell.angle_gamma   90.00
#
_symmetry.space_group_name_H-M   'P 1'
#
loop_
_entity.id
_entity.type
_entity.pdbx_description
1 polymer ?
#
loop_
_entity_poly.entity_id
_entity_poly.type
_entity_poly.pdbx_seq_one_letter_code
_entity_poly.pdbx_strand_id
1 'polypeptide(L)'
;TVYMGDKFFEEGMKLEAIDPLNLGNICVASVRKVLLDGYIMVGIDGVEIGDGSDWFCYHASSHAILPVGYCENNDIPLTLPP
;
A
#
# COMPACT_ATOMS: atom_id res chain seq x y z
N THR A 1 -13.88 -5.29 -1.44
CA THR A 1 -12.91 -5.17 -2.55
C THR A 1 -12.79 -3.72 -2.93
N VAL A 2 -11.59 -3.16 -2.92
CA VAL A 2 -11.33 -1.76 -3.25
C VAL A 2 -11.46 -1.57 -4.77
N TYR A 3 -12.71 -1.60 -5.27
CA TYR A 3 -13.03 -1.19 -6.63
C TYR A 3 -13.29 0.31 -6.61
N MET A 4 -12.31 1.09 -7.07
CA MET A 4 -12.44 2.53 -7.30
C MET A 4 -13.12 2.80 -8.67
N GLY A 5 -14.34 2.31 -8.88
CA GLY A 5 -15.09 2.55 -10.14
C GLY A 5 -14.35 2.12 -11.41
N ASP A 6 -14.66 2.74 -12.56
CA ASP A 6 -14.05 2.47 -13.89
C ASP A 6 -12.54 2.82 -13.99
N LYS A 7 -11.87 3.10 -12.86
CA LYS A 7 -10.46 3.50 -12.81
C LYS A 7 -9.64 2.51 -11.98
N PHE A 8 -8.43 2.23 -12.47
CA PHE A 8 -7.45 1.39 -11.80
C PHE A 8 -6.43 2.26 -11.05
N PHE A 9 -5.54 1.64 -10.26
CA PHE A 9 -4.46 2.36 -9.56
C PHE A 9 -3.52 3.08 -10.56
N GLU A 10 -2.94 4.19 -10.11
CA GLU A 10 -1.93 4.96 -10.85
C GLU A 10 -0.66 5.09 -9.99
N GLU A 11 0.50 5.20 -10.64
CA GLU A 11 1.77 5.45 -9.94
C GLU A 11 1.71 6.76 -9.16
N GLY A 12 2.22 6.74 -7.92
CA GLY A 12 2.18 7.87 -6.99
C GLY A 12 0.91 7.96 -6.15
N MET A 13 -0.13 7.16 -6.41
CA MET A 13 -1.30 7.09 -5.52
C MET A 13 -0.90 6.65 -4.11
N LYS A 14 -1.49 7.31 -3.10
CA LYS A 14 -1.32 6.96 -1.69
C LYS A 14 -2.34 5.92 -1.25
N LEU A 15 -1.92 5.03 -0.37
CA LEU A 15 -2.75 4.02 0.28
C LEU A 15 -2.16 3.65 1.64
N GLU A 16 -2.88 2.84 2.41
CA GLU A 16 -2.37 2.20 3.61
C GLU A 16 -2.13 0.71 3.32
N ALA A 17 -1.05 0.13 3.82
CA ALA A 17 -0.73 -1.28 3.56
C ALA A 17 -0.18 -1.97 4.81
N ILE A 18 -0.49 -3.26 4.95
CA ILE A 18 0.18 -4.13 5.92
C ILE A 18 1.65 -4.28 5.50
N ASP A 19 2.59 -4.13 6.42
CA ASP A 19 4.01 -4.35 6.13
C ASP A 19 4.32 -5.86 6.04
N PRO A 20 4.79 -6.39 4.90
CA PRO A 20 5.15 -7.81 4.77
C PRO A 20 6.28 -8.25 5.69
N LEU A 21 7.14 -7.33 6.11
CA LEU A 21 8.23 -7.58 7.05
C LEU A 21 7.76 -7.51 8.50
N ASN A 22 6.64 -6.83 8.77
CA ASN A 22 6.04 -6.74 10.09
C ASN A 22 4.50 -6.73 10.00
N LEU A 23 3.91 -7.92 9.96
CA LEU A 23 2.48 -8.14 9.73
C LEU A 23 1.55 -7.49 10.78
N GLY A 24 2.08 -7.04 11.92
CA GLY A 24 1.32 -6.30 12.93
C GLY A 24 1.15 -4.81 12.61
N ASN A 25 1.85 -4.30 11.61
CA ASN A 25 1.90 -2.88 11.28
C ASN A 25 1.12 -2.59 9.99
N ILE A 26 0.31 -1.54 10.04
CA ILE A 26 -0.24 -0.87 8.86
C ILE A 26 0.49 0.45 8.71
N CYS A 27 1.04 0.70 7.53
CA CYS A 27 1.89 1.86 7.24
C CYS A 27 1.31 2.68 6.08
N VAL A 28 1.70 3.95 6.01
CA VAL A 28 1.50 4.76 4.80
C VAL A 28 2.34 4.19 3.67
N ALA A 29 1.75 4.07 2.50
CA ALA A 29 2.41 3.49 1.34
C ALA A 29 2.02 4.19 0.04
N SER A 30 2.85 3.99 -0.98
CA SER A 30 2.66 4.56 -2.31
C SER A 30 2.66 3.47 -3.38
N VAL A 31 1.80 3.61 -4.39
CA VAL A 31 1.89 2.81 -5.62
C VAL A 31 3.14 3.23 -6.37
N ARG A 32 4.10 2.32 -6.50
CA ARG A 32 5.38 2.55 -7.18
C ARG A 32 5.33 2.14 -8.63
N LYS A 33 4.58 1.08 -8.94
CA LYS A 33 4.39 0.58 -10.30
C LYS A 33 3.07 -0.13 -10.47
N VAL A 34 2.44 0.05 -11.61
CA VAL A 34 1.26 -0.73 -12.02
C VAL A 34 1.70 -1.86 -12.94
N LEU A 35 1.32 -3.10 -12.61
CA LEU A 35 1.65 -4.30 -13.38
C LEU A 35 0.41 -4.84 -14.10
N LEU A 36 0.57 -5.94 -14.83
CA LEU A 36 -0.52 -6.64 -15.50
C LEU A 36 -1.40 -7.40 -14.50
N ASP A 37 -2.59 -7.80 -14.95
CA ASP A 37 -3.51 -8.70 -14.23
C ASP A 37 -3.85 -8.26 -12.79
N GLY A 38 -3.95 -6.95 -12.58
CA GLY A 38 -4.38 -6.38 -11.31
C GLY A 38 -3.27 -6.26 -10.25
N TYR A 39 -2.01 -6.57 -10.58
CA TYR A 39 -0.90 -6.45 -9.65
C TYR A 39 -0.32 -5.03 -9.61
N ILE A 40 0.16 -4.63 -8.44
CA ILE A 40 0.84 -3.34 -8.19
C ILE A 40 2.07 -3.57 -7.31
N MET A 41 3.12 -2.80 -7.56
CA MET A 41 4.27 -2.67 -6.65
C MET A 41 3.99 -1.51 -5.70
N VAL A 42 4.11 -1.76 -4.40
CA VAL A 42 3.85 -0.79 -3.34
C VAL A 42 5.11 -0.61 -2.51
N GLY A 43 5.53 0.64 -2.33
CA GLY A 43 6.62 1.00 -1.41
C GLY A 43 6.03 1.56 -0.12
N ILE A 44 6.58 1.15 1.02
CA ILE A 44 6.22 1.73 2.32
C ILE A 44 6.97 3.06 2.45
N ASP A 45 6.24 4.15 2.69
CA ASP A 45 6.83 5.48 2.77
C ASP A 45 7.82 5.54 3.95
N GLY A 46 8.92 6.30 3.84
CA GLY A 46 9.87 6.54 4.93
C GLY A 46 10.92 5.45 5.17
N VAL A 47 10.72 4.22 4.68
CA VAL A 47 11.72 3.13 4.75
C VAL A 47 12.43 2.90 3.41
N GLU A 48 12.29 3.83 2.47
CA GLU A 48 12.66 3.57 1.08
C GLU A 48 14.17 3.62 0.82
N ILE A 49 14.73 2.54 0.27
CA ILE A 49 16.15 2.39 -0.10
C ILE A 49 16.45 3.11 -1.44
N GLY A 50 15.40 3.46 -2.20
CA GLY A 50 15.47 4.30 -3.40
C GLY A 50 15.84 3.55 -4.69
N ASP A 51 16.26 2.29 -4.60
CA ASP A 51 16.53 1.40 -5.75
C ASP A 51 15.35 0.46 -6.09
N GLY A 52 14.27 0.51 -5.29
CA GLY A 52 13.05 -0.28 -5.46
C GLY A 52 13.15 -1.73 -5.00
N SER A 53 14.24 -2.12 -4.34
CA SER A 53 14.43 -3.48 -3.78
C SER A 53 13.49 -3.80 -2.61
N ASP A 54 12.87 -2.77 -2.05
CA ASP A 54 11.97 -2.76 -0.90
C ASP A 54 10.48 -2.61 -1.28
N TRP A 55 10.18 -2.67 -2.58
CA TRP A 55 8.79 -2.66 -3.04
C TRP A 55 8.18 -4.04 -2.96
N PHE A 56 6.97 -4.12 -2.43
CA PHE A 56 6.23 -5.35 -2.29
C PHE A 56 5.11 -5.44 -3.33
N CYS A 57 4.93 -6.64 -3.89
CA CYS A 57 3.89 -6.89 -4.88
C CYS A 57 2.57 -7.26 -4.18
N TYR A 58 1.52 -6.54 -4.53
CA TYR A 58 0.15 -6.81 -4.09
C TYR A 58 -0.78 -6.94 -5.29
N HIS A 59 -1.79 -7.79 -5.16
CA HIS A 59 -2.93 -7.72 -6.05
C HIS A 59 -3.90 -6.62 -5.59
N ALA A 60 -4.53 -5.91 -6.51
CA ALA A 60 -5.49 -4.84 -6.24
C ALA A 60 -6.71 -5.29 -5.41
N SER A 61 -7.00 -6.59 -5.39
CA SER A 61 -8.05 -7.16 -4.53
C SER A 61 -7.56 -7.65 -3.17
N SER A 62 -6.28 -7.46 -2.83
CA SER A 62 -5.71 -7.90 -1.57
C SER A 62 -6.36 -7.16 -0.39
N HIS A 63 -6.58 -7.87 0.72
CA HIS A 63 -7.03 -7.27 1.98
C HIS A 63 -5.88 -6.61 2.74
N ALA A 64 -4.64 -6.77 2.27
CA ALA A 64 -3.45 -6.12 2.83
C ALA A 64 -3.21 -4.71 2.29
N ILE A 65 -3.99 -4.27 1.29
CA ILE A 65 -4.00 -2.88 0.82
C ILE A 65 -5.34 -2.24 1.20
N LEU A 66 -5.26 -1.02 1.70
CA LEU A 66 -6.34 -0.35 2.40
C LEU A 66 -6.45 1.08 1.86
N PRO A 67 -7.68 1.65 1.78
CA PRO A 67 -7.84 3.04 1.37
C PRO A 67 -7.20 3.99 2.38
N VAL A 68 -6.81 5.17 1.91
CA VAL A 68 -6.32 6.25 2.79
C VAL A 68 -7.38 6.57 3.86
N GLY A 69 -6.95 6.65 5.12
CA GLY A 69 -7.81 6.90 6.27
C GLY A 69 -8.43 5.64 6.87
N TYR A 70 -8.07 4.44 6.41
CA TYR A 70 -8.61 3.20 6.97
C TYR A 70 -8.27 3.07 8.46
N CYS A 71 -7.02 3.29 8.85
CA CYS A 71 -6.60 3.24 10.25
C CYS A 71 -7.37 4.24 11.12
N GLU A 72 -7.45 5.50 10.67
CA GLU A 72 -8.17 6.57 11.36
C GLU A 72 -9.65 6.22 11.56
N ASN A 73 -10.32 5.72 10.52
CA ASN A 73 -11.75 5.38 10.56
C ASN A 73 -12.09 4.16 11.44
N ASN A 74 -11.10 3.34 11.81
CA ASN A 74 -11.30 2.11 12.56
C ASN A 74 -10.60 2.14 13.93
N ASP A 75 -10.13 3.31 14.39
CA ASP A 75 -9.37 3.47 15.64
C ASP A 75 -8.13 2.54 15.72
N ILE A 76 -7.48 2.28 14.58
CA ILE A 76 -6.25 1.48 14.49
C ILE A 76 -5.05 2.43 14.46
N PRO A 77 -3.98 2.16 15.25
CA PRO A 77 -2.76 2.94 15.18
C PRO A 77 -2.09 2.78 13.81
N LEU A 78 -2.00 3.88 13.07
CA LEU A 78 -1.16 3.93 11.87
C LEU A 78 0.30 3.94 12.30
N THR A 79 1.06 2.96 11.83
CA THR A 79 2.49 2.89 12.13
C THR A 79 3.21 3.95 11.32
N LEU A 80 3.81 4.90 12.02
CA LEU A 80 4.73 5.84 11.41
C LEU A 80 6.05 5.11 11.12
N PRO A 81 6.65 5.32 9.94
CA PRO A 81 8.01 4.85 9.67
C PRO A 81 8.98 5.39 10.75
N PRO A 82 9.98 4.61 11.17
CA PRO A 82 11.02 5.09 12.08
C PRO A 82 11.88 6.22 11.48
#